data_AF-A0A4S9BZZ3-F1
#
_entry.id   AF-A0A4S9BZZ3-F1
#
_cell.length_a   1.000
_cell.length_b   1.000
_cell.length_c   1.000
_cell.angle_alpha   90.00
_cell.angle_beta   90.00
_cell.angle_gamma   90.00
#
_symmetry.space_group_name_H-M   'P 1'
#
loop_
_entity.id
_entity.type
_entity.pdbx_description
1 polymer ?
#
loop_
_entity_poly.entity_id
_entity_poly.type
_entity_poly.pdbx_seq_one_letter_code
_entity_poly.pdbx_strand_id
1 'polypeptide(L)'
;MEDILANRVPIPWTYASFVAYLSDNYCLEILQFALAAAQYKERYDFVSSIPGRRVSLPSQESQDLLILWTSLVETYLLPDGEREVNLPSQIRDPIIGYTLEQRAADPQVLDHVSL
;
A
#
# COMPACT_ATOMS: atom_id res chain seq x y z
N MET A 1 -10.93 -11.17 10.51
CA MET A 1 -10.78 -9.70 10.50
C MET A 1 -12.11 -8.96 10.62
N GLU A 2 -13.27 -9.56 10.25
CA GLU A 2 -14.56 -8.86 10.28
C GLU A 2 -15.13 -8.59 11.69
N ASP A 3 -14.85 -9.41 12.70
CA ASP A 3 -15.41 -9.24 14.06
C ASP A 3 -14.87 -8.02 14.83
N ILE A 4 -13.67 -7.53 14.49
CA ILE A 4 -13.06 -6.36 15.15
C ILE A 4 -13.74 -5.06 14.70
N LEU A 5 -14.31 -5.05 13.50
CA LEU A 5 -15.05 -3.92 12.94
C LEU A 5 -16.51 -3.85 13.41
N ALA A 6 -17.03 -4.95 13.99
CA ALA A 6 -18.44 -5.07 14.37
C ALA A 6 -18.77 -4.53 15.78
N ASN A 7 -17.80 -3.96 16.51
CA ASN A 7 -17.98 -3.34 17.83
C ASN A 7 -18.71 -4.26 18.85
N ARG A 8 -18.34 -5.55 18.91
CA ARG A 8 -18.86 -6.51 19.89
C ARG A 8 -17.75 -7.10 20.77
N VAL A 9 -16.92 -6.25 21.37
CA VAL A 9 -15.90 -6.72 22.32
C VAL A 9 -16.06 -5.98 23.65
N PRO A 10 -16.03 -6.67 24.81
CA PRO A 10 -16.19 -6.02 26.10
C PRO A 10 -15.02 -5.07 26.37
N ILE A 11 -15.34 -3.90 26.94
CA ILE A 11 -14.41 -2.91 27.52
C ILE A 11 -13.31 -3.66 28.32
N PRO A 12 -12.01 -3.37 28.12
CA PRO A 12 -11.44 -2.02 27.90
C PRO A 12 -10.97 -1.68 26.48
N TRP A 13 -11.24 -2.50 25.48
CA TRP A 13 -10.65 -2.33 24.14
C TRP A 13 -11.52 -1.45 23.24
N THR A 14 -11.34 -0.13 23.33
CA THR A 14 -11.94 0.81 22.38
C THR A 14 -11.08 0.92 21.12
N TYR A 15 -11.68 1.31 19.97
CA TYR A 15 -10.94 1.63 18.74
C TYR A 15 -9.78 2.61 18.99
N ALA A 16 -9.98 3.60 19.87
CA ALA A 16 -8.94 4.54 20.28
C ALA A 16 -7.77 3.85 21.00
N SER A 17 -8.04 2.84 21.84
CA SER A 17 -7.01 2.06 22.54
C SER A 17 -6.22 1.14 21.59
N PHE A 18 -6.86 0.64 20.53
CA PHE A 18 -6.21 -0.15 19.49
C PHE A 18 -5.35 0.70 18.56
N VAL A 19 -5.87 1.86 18.13
CA VAL A 19 -5.11 2.86 17.34
C VAL A 19 -3.93 3.41 18.16
N ALA A 20 -4.13 3.68 19.46
CA ALA A 20 -3.04 4.07 20.36
C ALA A 20 -1.97 2.99 20.46
N TYR A 21 -2.35 1.71 20.62
CA TYR A 21 -1.41 0.58 20.66
C TYR A 21 -0.57 0.43 19.38
N LEU A 22 -1.19 0.63 18.21
CA LEU A 22 -0.48 0.62 16.92
C LEU A 22 0.43 1.83 16.73
N SER A 23 0.04 2.98 17.31
CA SER A 23 0.84 4.21 17.28
C SER A 23 2.05 4.12 18.20
N ASP A 24 1.97 3.38 19.31
CA ASP A 24 3.04 3.21 20.29
C ASP A 24 4.12 2.18 19.86
N ASN A 25 3.84 1.34 18.86
CA ASN A 25 4.71 0.23 18.43
C ASN A 25 5.26 0.35 16.99
N TYR A 26 5.35 1.55 16.39
CA TYR A 26 5.81 1.74 14.99
C TYR A 26 4.98 0.94 13.96
N CYS A 27 3.68 0.73 14.24
CA CYS A 27 2.77 0.01 13.35
C CYS A 27 1.81 0.94 12.60
N LEU A 28 1.94 2.26 12.78
CA LEU A 28 1.10 3.20 12.06
C LEU A 28 1.55 3.34 10.60
N GLU A 29 2.86 3.38 10.34
CA GLU A 29 3.37 3.47 8.96
C GLU A 29 2.96 2.22 8.18
N ILE A 30 3.03 1.04 8.81
CA ILE A 30 2.68 -0.23 8.17
C ILE A 30 1.18 -0.34 7.86
N LEU A 31 0.32 0.18 8.75
CA LEU A 31 -1.11 0.25 8.50
C LEU A 31 -1.45 1.28 7.40
N GLN A 32 -0.74 2.40 7.36
CA GLN A 32 -0.89 3.41 6.31
C GLN A 32 -0.40 2.89 4.95
N PHE A 33 0.70 2.16 4.93
CA PHE A 33 1.18 1.44 3.75
C PHE A 33 0.15 0.43 3.27
N ALA A 34 -0.43 -0.38 4.17
CA ALA A 34 -1.46 -1.35 3.83
C ALA A 34 -2.70 -0.68 3.21
N LEU A 35 -3.14 0.45 3.75
CA LEU A 35 -4.27 1.21 3.21
C LEU A 35 -3.94 1.81 1.83
N ALA A 36 -2.73 2.37 1.67
CA ALA A 36 -2.27 2.91 0.40
C ALA A 36 -2.14 1.82 -0.68
N ALA A 37 -1.61 0.64 -0.31
CA ALA A 37 -1.52 -0.54 -1.18
C ALA A 37 -2.90 -1.06 -1.60
N ALA A 38 -3.87 -1.09 -0.68
CA ALA A 38 -5.25 -1.47 -0.99
C ALA A 38 -5.91 -0.49 -1.97
N GLN A 39 -5.72 0.81 -1.76
CA GLN A 39 -6.22 1.84 -2.67
C GLN A 39 -5.57 1.74 -4.06
N TYR A 40 -4.26 1.48 -4.11
CA TYR A 40 -3.54 1.25 -5.36
C TYR A 40 -4.12 0.05 -6.13
N LYS A 41 -4.34 -1.07 -5.43
CA LYS A 41 -4.94 -2.29 -6.00
C LYS A 41 -6.32 -2.04 -6.56
N GLU A 42 -7.20 -1.38 -5.81
CA GLU A 42 -8.55 -1.03 -6.29
C GLU A 42 -8.48 -0.18 -7.56
N ARG A 43 -7.58 0.81 -7.60
CA ARG A 43 -7.40 1.66 -8.77
C ARG A 43 -6.84 0.89 -9.97
N TYR A 44 -5.89 0.00 -9.74
CA TYR A 44 -5.31 -0.87 -10.77
C TYR A 44 -6.38 -1.78 -11.38
N ASP A 45 -7.20 -2.43 -10.56
CA ASP A 45 -8.28 -3.32 -10.99
C ASP A 45 -9.33 -2.54 -11.80
N PHE A 46 -9.68 -1.33 -11.35
CA PHE A 46 -10.56 -0.44 -12.10
C PHE A 46 -10.00 -0.14 -13.50
N VAL A 47 -8.75 0.30 -13.60
CA VAL A 47 -8.11 0.62 -14.90
C VAL A 47 -8.04 -0.61 -15.80
N SER A 48 -7.75 -1.78 -15.23
CA SER A 48 -7.68 -3.05 -15.95
C SER A 48 -9.04 -3.55 -16.43
N SER A 49 -10.13 -3.16 -15.76
CA SER A 49 -11.50 -3.52 -16.15
C SER A 49 -12.04 -2.72 -17.34
N ILE A 50 -11.43 -1.59 -17.69
CA ILE A 50 -11.91 -0.71 -18.77
C ILE A 50 -11.61 -1.35 -20.15
N PRO A 51 -12.64 -1.63 -20.97
CA PRO A 51 -12.44 -2.24 -22.28
C PRO A 51 -11.53 -1.39 -23.18
N GLY A 52 -10.50 -2.02 -23.77
CA GLY A 52 -9.57 -1.35 -24.67
C GLY A 52 -8.49 -0.50 -23.98
N ARG A 53 -8.53 -0.38 -22.65
CA ARG A 53 -7.41 0.15 -21.87
C ARG A 53 -6.56 -0.98 -21.32
N ARG A 54 -5.26 -0.74 -21.25
CA ARG A 54 -4.29 -1.58 -20.56
C ARG A 54 -3.42 -0.67 -19.74
N VAL A 55 -3.05 -1.10 -18.53
CA VAL A 55 -2.12 -0.37 -17.67
C VAL A 55 -0.79 -0.10 -18.38
N SER A 56 -0.38 -1.01 -19.28
CA SER A 56 0.83 -0.88 -20.10
C SER A 56 0.74 0.14 -21.24
N LEU A 57 -0.46 0.63 -21.58
CA LEU A 57 -0.66 1.57 -22.68
C LEU A 57 -0.81 3.00 -22.15
N PRO A 58 -0.16 4.00 -22.77
CA PRO A 58 -0.22 5.38 -22.31
C PRO A 58 -1.64 5.93 -22.41
N SER A 59 -2.21 6.25 -21.25
CA SER A 59 -3.51 6.87 -21.02
C SER A 59 -3.43 7.77 -19.79
N GLN A 60 -4.41 8.63 -19.57
CA GLN A 60 -4.44 9.47 -18.36
C GLN A 60 -4.45 8.59 -17.10
N GLU A 61 -5.18 7.48 -17.15
CA GLU A 61 -5.41 6.56 -16.04
C GLU A 61 -4.16 5.73 -15.74
N SER A 62 -3.39 5.32 -16.76
CA SER A 62 -2.09 4.70 -16.54
C SER A 62 -1.07 5.68 -15.96
N GLN A 63 -1.16 6.98 -16.31
CA GLN A 63 -0.30 8.02 -15.73
C GLN A 63 -0.68 8.30 -14.27
N ASP A 64 -1.97 8.44 -13.97
CA ASP A 64 -2.47 8.60 -12.61
C ASP A 64 -2.05 7.42 -11.72
N LEU A 65 -2.12 6.20 -12.28
CA LEU A 65 -1.69 4.98 -11.59
C LEU A 65 -0.19 4.93 -11.36
N LEU A 66 0.62 5.42 -12.31
CA LEU A 66 2.07 5.56 -12.13
C LEU A 66 2.40 6.59 -11.05
N ILE A 67 1.72 7.73 -11.02
CA ILE A 67 1.90 8.75 -9.96
C ILE A 67 1.57 8.16 -8.59
N LEU A 68 0.45 7.42 -8.49
CA LEU A 68 0.04 6.75 -7.26
C LEU A 68 1.07 5.70 -6.80
N TRP A 69 1.59 4.90 -7.74
CA TRP A 69 2.64 3.92 -7.50
C TRP A 69 3.93 4.57 -6.98
N THR A 70 4.41 5.60 -7.68
CA THR A 70 5.62 6.33 -7.31
C THR A 70 5.49 6.95 -5.92
N SER A 71 4.36 7.61 -5.64
CA SER A 71 4.10 8.20 -4.32
C SER A 71 4.12 7.14 -3.20
N LEU A 72 3.53 5.97 -3.44
CA LEU A 72 3.54 4.86 -2.48
C LEU A 72 4.96 4.37 -2.20
N VAL A 73 5.78 4.17 -3.23
CA VAL A 73 7.16 3.71 -3.06
C VAL A 73 8.04 4.76 -2.39
N GLU A 74 7.95 6.03 -2.81
CA GLU A 74 8.75 7.12 -2.22
C GLU A 74 8.40 7.39 -0.76
N THR A 75 7.12 7.29 -0.39
CA THR A 75 6.67 7.58 0.98
C THR A 75 7.03 6.46 1.96
N TYR A 76 6.87 5.20 1.54
CA TYR A 76 6.89 4.06 2.46
C TYR A 76 8.06 3.10 2.25
N LEU A 77 8.72 3.08 1.09
CA LEU A 77 9.71 2.04 0.76
C LEU A 77 11.11 2.57 0.49
N LEU A 78 11.28 3.84 0.12
CA LEU A 78 12.62 4.40 -0.04
C LEU A 78 13.31 4.56 1.33
N PRO A 79 14.64 4.28 1.41
CA PRO A 79 15.44 4.64 2.56
C PRO A 79 15.28 6.12 2.89
N ASP A 80 15.12 6.46 4.17
CA ASP A 80 14.90 7.82 4.66
C ASP A 80 13.57 8.45 4.19
N GLY A 81 12.63 7.65 3.67
CA GLY A 81 11.28 8.10 3.36
C GLY A 81 10.54 8.58 4.61
N GLU A 82 9.65 9.58 4.47
CA GLU A 82 8.92 10.18 5.61
C GLU A 82 8.19 9.15 6.48
N ARG A 83 7.81 8.00 5.90
CA ARG A 83 7.11 6.90 6.57
C ARG A 83 7.67 5.55 6.17
N GLU A 84 9.00 5.46 6.00
CA GLU A 84 9.67 4.21 5.62
C GLU A 84 9.22 3.06 6.54
N VAL A 85 8.62 2.03 5.94
CA VAL A 85 8.26 0.82 6.65
C VAL A 85 9.50 -0.07 6.81
N ASN A 86 9.66 -0.66 7.98
CA ASN A 86 10.78 -1.54 8.27
C ASN A 86 10.59 -2.91 7.58
N LEU A 87 10.90 -2.97 6.28
CA LEU A 87 10.83 -4.19 5.47
C LEU A 87 12.24 -4.76 5.20
N PRO A 88 12.40 -6.10 5.21
CA PRO A 88 13.61 -6.73 4.74
C PRO A 88 13.95 -6.30 3.31
N SER A 89 15.22 -5.96 3.04
CA SER A 89 15.70 -5.51 1.73
C SER A 89 15.36 -6.48 0.58
N GLN A 90 15.38 -7.79 0.86
CA GLN A 90 15.00 -8.84 -0.10
C GLN A 90 13.55 -8.73 -0.62
N ILE A 91 12.66 -8.07 0.12
CA ILE A 91 11.27 -7.80 -0.28
C ILE A 91 11.15 -6.38 -0.86
N ARG A 92 11.79 -5.41 -0.21
CA ARG A 92 11.72 -3.98 -0.54
C ARG A 92 12.40 -3.61 -1.86
N ASP A 93 13.64 -4.06 -2.06
CA ASP A 93 14.48 -3.62 -3.16
C ASP A 93 13.92 -4.02 -4.56
N PRO A 94 13.31 -5.21 -4.75
CA PRO A 94 12.59 -5.53 -5.98
C PRO A 94 11.45 -4.54 -6.26
N ILE A 95 10.69 -4.12 -5.24
CA ILE A 95 9.57 -3.18 -5.39
C ILE A 95 10.07 -1.81 -5.83
N ILE A 96 11.16 -1.32 -5.24
CA ILE A 96 11.82 -0.06 -5.65
C ILE A 96 12.28 -0.14 -7.11
N GLY A 97 12.83 -1.29 -7.52
CA GLY A 97 13.28 -1.52 -8.89
C GLY A 97 12.21 -1.24 -9.95
N TYR A 98 10.96 -1.66 -9.71
CA TYR A 98 9.84 -1.40 -10.62
C TYR A 98 9.52 0.10 -10.76
N THR A 99 9.65 0.87 -9.68
CA THR A 99 9.45 2.33 -9.71
C THR A 99 10.52 3.03 -10.53
N LEU A 100 11.78 2.61 -10.42
CA LEU A 100 12.88 3.18 -11.20
C LEU A 100 12.70 2.97 -12.71
N GLU A 101 11.98 1.94 -13.12
CA GLU A 101 11.60 1.71 -14.53
C GLU A 101 10.44 2.60 -15.02
N GLN A 102 9.89 3.48 -14.16
CA GLN A 102 8.72 4.32 -14.44
C GLN A 102 7.50 3.50 -14.90
N ARG A 103 7.28 2.35 -14.26
CA ARG A 103 6.14 1.47 -14.54
C ARG A 103 5.31 1.29 -13.29
N ALA A 104 4.00 1.43 -13.43
CA ALA A 104 3.05 0.96 -12.43
C ALA A 104 3.15 -0.58 -12.38
N ALA A 105 3.51 -1.12 -11.21
CA ALA A 105 3.68 -2.56 -11.03
C ALA A 105 2.33 -3.28 -10.85
N ASP A 106 2.29 -4.58 -11.15
CA ASP A 106 1.14 -5.39 -10.76
C ASP A 106 1.00 -5.41 -9.23
N PRO A 107 -0.20 -5.20 -8.65
CA PRO A 107 -0.41 -5.21 -7.20
C PRO A 107 0.10 -6.48 -6.51
N GLN A 108 0.22 -7.61 -7.22
CA GLN A 108 0.80 -8.85 -6.69
C GLN A 108 2.23 -8.69 -6.15
N VAL A 109 2.98 -7.71 -6.64
CA VAL A 109 4.32 -7.42 -6.11
C VAL A 109 4.28 -7.01 -4.63
N LEU A 110 3.16 -6.46 -4.16
CA LEU A 110 2.95 -6.05 -2.78
C LEU A 110 2.51 -7.21 -1.87
N ASP A 111 2.00 -8.31 -2.43
CA ASP A 111 1.53 -9.48 -1.64
C ASP A 111 2.68 -10.21 -0.92
N HIS A 112 3.95 -9.98 -1.33
CA HIS A 112 5.13 -10.48 -0.62
C HIS A 112 5.40 -9.76 0.70
N VAL A 113 4.75 -8.62 0.95
CA VAL A 113 4.78 -7.91 2.22
C VAL A 113 3.78 -8.59 3.17
N SER A 114 4.21 -9.66 3.83
CA SER A 114 3.42 -10.29 4.89
C SER A 114 3.41 -9.39 6.13
N LEU A 115 2.24 -8.83 6.44
CA LEU A 115 1.93 -8.08 7.68
C LEU A 115 1.62 -9.02 8.84
#